data_AF-W9ZAK7-F1
#
_entry.id   AF-W9ZAK7-F1
#
_cell.length_a   1.000
_cell.length_b   1.000
_cell.length_c   1.000
_cell.angle_alpha   90.00
_cell.angle_beta   90.00
_cell.angle_gamma   90.00
#
_symmetry.space_group_name_H-M   'P 1'
#
loop_
_entity.id
_entity.type
_entity.pdbx_description
1 polymer ?
#
loop_
_entity_poly.entity_id
_entity_poly.type
_entity_poly.pdbx_seq_one_letter_code
_entity_poly.pdbx_strand_id
1 'polypeptide(L)'
;MLWHTALLKGTAWRFYLFFCIQCYGRLRQSHRFAEAIGRSLISMALQKGGLSANEARRIMQQFEEERLSKPSEDIRATFIADLNLAMTDPQEASVESLAYRFEDIALFREFINEGLKPPNLCHDRTKPMQGSHEGHLSDSAHSQGAHLSDSDGQQGHLAGSSARP
;
A
#
# COMPACT_ATOMS: atom_id res chain seq x y z
N MET A 1 40.79 -10.60 3.58
CA MET A 1 40.33 -9.59 4.56
C MET A 1 38.96 -9.06 4.13
N LEU A 2 37.87 -9.82 4.39
CA LEU A 2 36.52 -9.50 3.88
C LEU A 2 35.41 -9.99 4.84
N TRP A 3 35.67 -9.97 6.15
CA TRP A 3 34.72 -10.47 7.16
C TRP A 3 33.82 -9.38 7.78
N HIS A 4 34.13 -8.09 7.55
CA HIS A 4 33.38 -7.00 8.18
C HIS A 4 32.00 -6.73 7.55
N THR A 5 31.70 -7.29 6.38
CA THR A 5 30.40 -7.10 5.69
C THR A 5 29.37 -8.17 6.02
N ALA A 6 29.69 -9.16 6.86
CA ALA A 6 28.82 -10.31 7.10
C ALA A 6 27.80 -10.11 8.24
N LEU A 7 28.02 -9.16 9.17
CA LEU A 7 27.21 -9.06 10.39
C LEU A 7 25.88 -8.30 10.25
N LEU A 8 25.61 -7.67 9.11
CA LEU A 8 24.37 -6.93 8.85
C LEU A 8 23.60 -7.40 7.59
N LYS A 9 23.97 -8.57 7.04
CA LYS A 9 23.29 -9.20 5.89
C LYS A 9 22.33 -10.33 6.29
N GLY A 10 21.85 -10.30 7.53
CA GLY A 10 20.84 -11.24 7.98
C GLY A 10 19.46 -10.84 7.47
N THR A 11 18.71 -11.79 6.91
CA THR A 11 17.28 -11.71 6.61
C THR A 11 16.40 -11.24 7.79
N ALA A 12 16.98 -11.16 9.00
CA ALA A 12 16.35 -10.65 10.22
C ALA A 12 16.03 -9.14 10.19
N TRP A 13 16.60 -8.34 9.29
CA TRP A 13 16.33 -6.89 9.27
C TRP A 13 14.81 -6.59 9.13
N ARG A 14 14.08 -7.42 8.37
CA ARG A 14 12.62 -7.31 8.24
C ARG A 14 11.93 -7.58 9.57
N PHE A 15 12.35 -8.63 10.27
CA PHE A 15 11.83 -8.94 11.60
C PHE A 15 12.01 -7.77 12.56
N TYR A 16 13.22 -7.20 12.64
CA TYR A 16 13.48 -6.04 13.50
C TYR A 16 12.72 -4.80 13.06
N LEU A 17 12.56 -4.56 11.77
CA LEU A 17 11.73 -3.46 11.26
C LEU A 17 10.28 -3.59 11.76
N PHE A 18 9.63 -4.73 11.53
CA PHE A 18 8.25 -4.95 11.96
C PHE A 18 8.11 -4.90 13.47
N PHE A 19 9.06 -5.47 14.21
CA PHE A 19 9.09 -5.37 15.67
C PHE A 19 9.16 -3.92 16.14
N CYS A 20 10.07 -3.12 15.57
CA CYS A 20 10.18 -1.68 15.89
C CYS A 20 8.91 -0.93 15.54
N ILE A 21 8.31 -1.15 14.37
CA ILE A 21 7.05 -0.51 13.96
C ILE A 21 5.95 -0.83 14.96
N GLN A 22 5.81 -2.08 15.41
CA GLN A 22 4.82 -2.47 16.41
C GLN A 22 5.09 -1.79 17.76
N CYS A 23 6.34 -1.73 18.21
CA CYS A 23 6.73 -1.06 19.45
C CYS A 23 6.40 0.43 19.41
N TYR A 24 6.76 1.13 18.33
CA TYR A 24 6.45 2.54 18.15
C TYR A 24 4.96 2.79 17.93
N GLY A 25 4.24 1.85 17.33
CA GLY A 25 2.78 1.89 17.15
C GLY A 25 2.04 1.88 18.49
N ARG A 26 2.55 1.13 19.48
CA ARG A 26 2.07 1.17 20.86
C ARG A 26 2.53 2.44 21.59
N LEU A 27 3.82 2.78 21.48
CA LEU A 27 4.43 3.89 22.21
C LEU A 27 3.84 5.26 21.85
N ARG A 28 3.41 5.44 20.59
CA ARG A 28 2.83 6.70 20.14
C ARG A 28 1.50 7.07 20.80
N GLN A 29 0.84 6.12 21.47
CA GLN A 29 -0.36 6.40 22.26
C GLN A 29 -0.04 7.37 23.41
N SER A 30 1.16 7.30 23.98
CA SER A 30 1.62 8.18 25.06
C SER A 30 2.72 9.17 24.64
N HIS A 31 3.46 8.90 23.57
CA HIS A 31 4.58 9.73 23.13
C HIS A 31 4.51 10.09 21.64
N ARG A 32 4.16 11.34 21.36
CA ARG A 32 3.99 11.86 19.99
C ARG A 32 5.19 11.55 19.07
N PHE A 33 6.43 11.73 19.54
CA PHE A 33 7.64 11.50 18.72
C PHE A 33 7.81 10.06 18.22
N ALA A 34 7.19 9.07 18.88
CA ALA A 34 7.22 7.68 18.43
C ALA A 34 6.57 7.50 17.05
N GLU A 35 5.59 8.34 16.71
CA GLU A 35 4.99 8.36 15.38
C GLU A 35 5.99 8.78 14.31
N ALA A 36 6.73 9.87 14.55
CA ALA A 36 7.75 10.34 13.62
C ALA A 36 8.83 9.27 13.40
N ILE A 37 9.27 8.59 14.47
CA ILE A 37 10.23 7.49 14.36
C ILE A 37 9.66 6.31 13.56
N GLY A 38 8.42 5.89 13.83
CA GLY A 38 7.81 4.80 13.07
C GLY A 38 7.71 5.12 11.58
N ARG A 39 7.26 6.33 11.24
CA ARG A 39 7.21 6.83 9.85
C ARG A 39 8.59 6.89 9.21
N SER A 40 9.60 7.38 9.92
CA SER A 40 10.96 7.47 9.39
C SER A 40 11.56 6.09 9.13
N LEU A 41 11.27 5.09 9.96
CA LEU A 41 11.74 3.72 9.77
C LEU A 41 11.13 3.08 8.52
N ILE A 42 9.82 3.25 8.30
CA ILE A 42 9.12 2.76 7.10
C ILE A 42 9.71 3.45 5.85
N SER A 43 9.86 4.77 5.92
CA SER A 43 10.41 5.57 4.83
C SER A 43 11.86 5.22 4.51
N MET A 44 12.70 4.99 5.51
CA MET A 44 14.08 4.55 5.32
C MET A 44 14.14 3.15 4.70
N ALA A 45 13.29 2.22 5.15
CA ALA A 45 13.25 0.87 4.58
C ALA A 45 12.82 0.87 3.11
N LEU A 46 11.85 1.71 2.75
CA LEU A 46 11.46 1.99 1.36
C LEU A 46 12.59 2.68 0.57
N GLN A 47 13.21 3.71 1.14
CA GLN A 47 14.31 4.46 0.53
C GLN A 47 15.53 3.58 0.27
N LYS A 48 15.77 2.54 1.07
CA LYS A 48 16.87 1.57 0.85
C LYS A 48 16.48 0.40 -0.06
N GLY A 49 15.24 0.36 -0.53
CA GLY A 49 14.73 -0.72 -1.38
C GLY A 49 14.46 -2.03 -0.63
N GLY A 50 14.39 -1.98 0.71
CA GLY A 50 14.00 -3.13 1.53
C GLY A 50 12.50 -3.44 1.43
N LEU A 51 11.68 -2.43 1.14
CA LEU A 51 10.24 -2.54 0.90
C LEU A 51 9.91 -2.04 -0.50
N SER A 52 8.91 -2.64 -1.14
CA SER A 52 8.25 -2.03 -2.32
C SER A 52 7.36 -0.85 -1.89
N ALA A 53 7.05 0.09 -2.79
CA ALA A 53 6.15 1.20 -2.48
C ALA A 53 4.78 0.71 -2.00
N ASN A 54 4.19 -0.26 -2.68
CA ASN A 54 2.92 -0.88 -2.29
C ASN A 54 2.97 -1.55 -0.90
N GLU A 55 4.07 -2.23 -0.57
CA GLU A 55 4.26 -2.82 0.76
C GLU A 55 4.42 -1.74 1.82
N ALA A 56 5.23 -0.73 1.57
CA ALA A 56 5.47 0.36 2.50
C ALA A 56 4.20 1.17 2.77
N ARG A 57 3.36 1.45 1.76
CA ARG A 57 2.07 2.14 1.94
C ARG A 57 1.09 1.33 2.79
N ARG A 58 0.99 0.02 2.58
CA ARG A 58 0.17 -0.86 3.43
C ARG A 58 0.63 -0.82 4.89
N ILE A 59 1.94 -0.89 5.12
CA ILE A 59 2.50 -0.82 6.47
C ILE A 59 2.26 0.56 7.08
N MET A 60 2.44 1.63 6.32
CA MET A 60 2.17 3.00 6.77
C MET A 60 0.70 3.19 7.15
N GLN A 61 -0.21 2.73 6.31
CA GLN A 61 -1.65 2.78 6.59
C GLN A 61 -1.99 2.01 7.87
N GLN A 62 -1.54 0.76 8.02
CA GLN A 62 -1.75 -0.01 9.24
C GLN A 62 -1.14 0.68 10.46
N PHE A 63 0.08 1.19 10.31
CA PHE A 63 0.73 1.97 11.34
C PHE A 63 -0.11 3.17 11.72
N GLU A 64 -0.75 3.89 10.80
CA GLU A 64 -1.56 5.08 11.07
C GLU A 64 -3.00 4.82 11.50
N GLU A 65 -3.60 3.69 11.14
CA GLU A 65 -4.98 3.34 11.52
C GLU A 65 -5.13 3.08 13.02
N GLU A 66 -4.10 2.57 13.68
CA GLU A 66 -4.12 2.30 15.14
C GLU A 66 -4.07 3.58 16.01
N ARG A 67 -4.42 4.75 15.47
CA ARG A 67 -4.32 6.03 16.18
C ARG A 67 -5.57 6.29 17.02
N LEU A 68 -5.36 6.61 18.29
CA LEU A 68 -6.43 7.05 19.19
C LEU A 68 -6.74 8.55 19.08
N SER A 69 -5.88 9.35 18.43
CA SER A 69 -6.01 10.81 18.34
C SER A 69 -5.56 11.37 16.98
N LYS A 70 -6.10 12.57 16.64
CA LYS A 70 -5.85 13.29 15.39
C LYS A 70 -4.34 13.50 15.13
N PRO A 71 -3.91 13.58 13.85
CA PRO A 71 -2.55 13.96 13.49
C PRO A 71 -2.18 15.25 14.20
N SER A 72 -1.10 15.17 14.98
CA SER A 72 -0.63 16.29 15.78
C SER A 72 0.36 17.10 14.95
N GLU A 73 0.25 18.43 14.95
CA GLU A 73 1.22 19.33 14.31
C GLU A 73 2.67 19.10 14.77
N ASP A 74 3.59 19.26 13.82
CA ASP A 74 5.07 19.25 13.89
C ASP A 74 5.69 18.73 15.18
N ILE A 75 5.88 17.42 15.24
CA ILE A 75 6.82 16.85 16.21
C ILE A 75 8.23 17.03 15.64
N ARG A 76 8.96 18.00 16.19
CA ARG A 76 10.40 18.16 15.93
C ARG A 76 11.16 16.98 16.51
N ALA A 77 11.48 16.01 15.66
CA ALA A 77 12.31 14.87 15.99
C ALA A 77 13.64 15.02 15.25
N THR A 78 14.52 15.88 15.77
CA THR A 78 15.81 16.22 15.15
C THR A 78 16.86 15.10 15.26
N PHE A 79 16.44 13.88 15.58
CA PHE A 79 17.33 12.72 15.65
C PHE A 79 17.68 12.24 14.24
N ILE A 80 18.87 11.67 14.09
CA ILE A 80 19.28 11.03 12.84
C ILE A 80 18.74 9.60 12.80
N ALA A 81 18.01 9.25 11.74
CA ALA A 81 17.51 7.90 11.51
C ALA A 81 18.43 7.10 10.56
N ASP A 82 18.94 7.73 9.51
CA ASP A 82 19.84 7.08 8.55
C ASP A 82 21.29 7.51 8.75
N LEU A 83 22.03 6.74 9.56
CA LEU A 83 23.43 7.01 9.85
C LEU A 83 24.34 7.01 8.61
N ASN A 84 23.98 6.27 7.55
CA ASN A 84 24.78 6.26 6.33
C ASN A 84 24.54 7.53 5.51
N LEU A 85 23.26 7.92 5.36
CA LEU A 85 22.91 9.16 4.66
C LEU A 85 23.44 10.38 5.41
N ALA A 86 23.48 10.33 6.74
CA ALA A 86 23.96 11.44 7.57
C ALA A 86 25.42 11.82 7.33
N MET A 87 26.23 10.90 6.81
CA MET A 87 27.61 11.18 6.46
C MET A 87 27.74 12.16 5.29
N THR A 88 26.71 12.24 4.43
CA THR A 88 26.70 13.12 3.25
C THR A 88 25.64 14.20 3.32
N ASP A 89 24.49 13.90 3.92
CA ASP A 89 23.36 14.81 4.07
C ASP A 89 22.64 14.56 5.42
N PRO A 90 23.12 15.20 6.50
CA PRO A 90 22.52 15.07 7.83
C PRO A 90 21.06 15.55 7.91
N GLN A 91 20.68 16.53 7.10
CA GLN A 91 19.33 17.09 7.13
C GLN A 91 18.34 16.06 6.58
N GLU A 92 18.68 15.46 5.44
CA GLU A 92 17.84 14.42 4.82
C GLU A 92 17.86 13.08 5.56
N ALA A 93 18.88 12.85 6.39
CA ALA A 93 18.98 11.67 7.24
C ALA A 93 18.15 11.75 8.53
N SER A 94 17.55 12.90 8.83
CA SER A 94 16.77 13.11 10.04
C SER A 94 15.47 12.29 10.05
N VAL A 95 14.99 11.96 11.26
CA VAL A 95 13.69 11.31 11.48
C VAL A 95 12.58 12.15 10.85
N GLU A 96 12.61 13.46 11.08
CA GLU A 96 11.61 14.40 10.56
C GLU A 96 11.57 14.43 9.03
N SER A 97 12.73 14.59 8.37
CA SER A 97 12.77 14.60 6.91
C SER A 97 12.28 13.27 6.33
N LEU A 98 12.78 12.14 6.84
CA LEU A 98 12.38 10.82 6.36
C LEU A 98 10.89 10.57 6.58
N ALA A 99 10.32 10.97 7.71
CA ALA A 99 8.90 10.82 7.98
C ALA A 99 8.03 11.68 7.05
N TYR A 100 8.45 12.90 6.75
CA TYR A 100 7.73 13.82 5.87
C TYR A 100 7.76 13.38 4.41
N ARG A 101 8.92 12.91 3.94
CA ARG A 101 9.18 12.59 2.53
C ARG A 101 8.70 11.19 2.11
N PHE A 102 7.92 10.49 2.93
CA PHE A 102 7.49 9.13 2.65
C PHE A 102 6.89 8.97 1.23
N GLU A 103 5.90 9.81 0.88
CA GLU A 103 5.22 9.72 -0.42
C GLU A 103 6.14 10.10 -1.58
N ASP A 104 7.01 11.09 -1.41
CA ASP A 104 8.01 11.46 -2.43
C ASP A 104 8.93 10.29 -2.75
N ILE A 105 9.40 9.59 -1.69
CA ILE A 105 10.24 8.40 -1.82
C ILE A 105 9.45 7.26 -2.47
N ALA A 106 8.18 7.07 -2.12
CA ALA A 106 7.32 6.03 -2.69
C ALA A 106 7.10 6.24 -4.19
N LEU A 107 6.71 7.45 -4.60
CA LEU A 107 6.53 7.81 -5.99
C LEU A 107 7.82 7.62 -6.79
N PHE A 108 8.94 8.13 -6.28
CA PHE A 108 10.24 7.95 -6.94
C PHE A 108 10.59 6.46 -7.11
N ARG A 109 10.37 5.64 -6.07
CA ARG A 109 10.61 4.19 -6.13
C ARG A 109 9.72 3.49 -7.16
N GLU A 110 8.48 3.90 -7.31
CA GLU A 110 7.59 3.38 -8.34
C GLU A 110 8.09 3.73 -9.73
N PHE A 111 8.48 4.98 -9.99
CA PHE A 111 9.04 5.38 -11.29
C PHE A 111 10.30 4.59 -11.66
N ILE A 112 11.22 4.40 -10.71
CA ILE A 112 12.46 3.66 -10.96
C ILE A 112 12.20 2.15 -11.16
N ASN A 113 11.24 1.58 -10.44
CA ASN A 113 10.93 0.15 -10.54
C ASN A 113 10.03 -0.19 -11.74
N GLU A 114 9.13 0.70 -12.15
CA GLU A 114 8.28 0.57 -13.35
C GLU A 114 8.99 1.02 -14.64
N GLY A 115 10.09 1.77 -14.51
CA GLY A 115 10.92 2.30 -15.60
C GLY A 115 11.69 1.28 -16.45
N LEU A 116 11.38 -0.01 -16.33
CA LEU A 116 11.91 -1.08 -17.21
C LEU A 116 10.81 -1.87 -17.95
N LYS A 117 9.53 -1.49 -17.83
CA LYS A 117 8.50 -2.01 -18.73
C LYS A 117 8.26 -0.99 -19.84
N PRO A 118 8.83 -1.18 -21.06
CA PRO A 118 8.40 -0.37 -22.19
C PRO A 118 6.87 -0.51 -22.28
N PRO A 119 6.12 0.59 -22.46
CA PRO A 119 4.70 0.49 -22.72
C PRO A 119 4.55 -0.42 -23.93
N ASN A 120 3.71 -1.45 -23.79
CA ASN A 120 3.40 -2.36 -24.88
C ASN A 120 3.13 -1.51 -26.12
N LEU A 121 4.05 -1.55 -27.09
CA LEU A 121 3.82 -0.96 -28.39
C LEU A 121 2.69 -1.80 -28.96
N CYS A 122 1.47 -1.29 -28.95
CA CYS A 122 0.36 -1.85 -29.68
C CYS A 122 0.78 -1.96 -31.15
N HIS A 123 1.26 -3.12 -31.56
CA HIS A 123 1.22 -3.54 -32.96
C HIS A 123 -0.14 -4.20 -33.17
N ASP A 124 -1.17 -3.38 -33.35
CA ASP A 124 -2.29 -3.78 -34.19
C ASP A 124 -2.11 -3.08 -35.53
N ARG A 125 -1.34 -3.72 -36.42
CA ARG A 125 -1.26 -3.34 -37.82
C ARG A 125 -1.30 -4.59 -38.69
N THR A 126 -2.38 -5.34 -38.61
CA THR A 126 -2.84 -6.20 -39.71
C THR A 126 -4.36 -6.39 -39.65
N LYS A 127 -5.12 -5.37 -40.03
CA LYS A 127 -6.42 -5.60 -40.70
C LYS A 127 -6.19 -5.46 -42.21
N PRO A 128 -6.23 -6.54 -43.00
CA PRO A 128 -6.50 -6.40 -44.42
C PRO A 128 -8.00 -6.11 -44.60
N MET A 129 -8.30 -5.10 -45.40
CA MET A 129 -9.63 -4.94 -45.99
C MET A 129 -9.85 -6.07 -46.99
N GLN A 130 -10.89 -6.87 -46.78
CA GLN A 130 -11.49 -7.66 -47.83
C GLN A 130 -13.00 -7.49 -47.73
N GLY A 131 -13.54 -6.84 -48.75
CA GLY A 131 -14.96 -6.67 -48.96
C GLY A 131 -15.57 -7.85 -49.70
N SER A 132 -16.89 -7.85 -49.63
CA SER A 132 -17.85 -8.36 -50.62
C SER A 132 -17.97 -9.87 -50.85
N HIS A 133 -19.16 -10.34 -50.42
CA HIS A 133 -20.23 -10.91 -51.26
C HIS A 133 -20.63 -12.38 -51.03
N GLU A 134 -21.97 -12.54 -51.00
CA GLU A 134 -22.83 -13.73 -51.14
C GLU A 134 -22.89 -14.70 -49.94
N GLY A 135 -24.04 -15.14 -49.42
CA GLY A 135 -25.43 -15.08 -49.89
C GLY A 135 -26.06 -16.47 -49.81
N HIS A 136 -26.79 -16.80 -48.73
CA HIS A 136 -27.88 -17.80 -48.65
C HIS A 136 -28.41 -17.83 -47.20
N LEU A 137 -29.69 -17.51 -46.89
CA LEU A 137 -30.88 -18.38 -47.01
C LEU A 137 -30.60 -19.78 -46.41
N SER A 138 -31.28 -20.29 -45.39
CA SER A 138 -32.61 -20.05 -44.86
C SER A 138 -32.72 -20.69 -43.46
N ASP A 139 -33.89 -20.46 -42.86
CA ASP A 139 -34.58 -21.36 -41.94
C ASP A 139 -34.14 -21.37 -40.48
N SER A 140 -35.05 -21.47 -39.51
CA SER A 140 -36.49 -21.24 -39.42
C SER A 140 -36.81 -21.58 -37.97
N ALA A 141 -37.67 -20.76 -37.37
CA ALA A 141 -38.75 -21.21 -36.48
C ALA A 141 -38.46 -21.70 -35.04
N HIS A 142 -39.32 -21.17 -34.15
CA HIS A 142 -39.86 -21.78 -32.92
C HIS A 142 -38.92 -21.91 -31.70
N SER A 143 -39.34 -21.70 -30.46
CA SER A 143 -40.60 -21.22 -29.87
C SER A 143 -40.33 -20.95 -28.39
N GLN A 144 -41.00 -19.92 -27.85
CA GLN A 144 -41.67 -19.82 -26.55
C GLN A 144 -41.17 -20.62 -25.33
N GLY A 145 -41.11 -19.92 -24.19
CA GLY A 145 -41.13 -20.58 -22.88
C GLY A 145 -40.94 -19.63 -21.70
N ALA A 146 -41.88 -18.71 -21.49
CA ALA A 146 -42.05 -18.05 -20.21
C ALA A 146 -42.64 -19.06 -19.20
N HIS A 147 -42.09 -19.12 -17.99
CA HIS A 147 -42.78 -19.71 -16.84
C HIS A 147 -42.79 -18.70 -15.69
N LEU A 148 -44.00 -18.30 -15.34
CA LEU A 148 -44.43 -17.49 -14.21
C LEU A 148 -44.52 -18.34 -12.92
N SER A 149 -44.86 -17.64 -11.83
CA SER A 149 -45.42 -18.11 -10.55
C SER A 149 -44.41 -18.04 -9.40
N ASP A 150 -44.51 -17.03 -8.52
CA ASP A 150 -45.46 -16.90 -7.38
C ASP A 150 -45.08 -17.89 -6.26
N SER A 151 -45.13 -17.61 -4.96
CA SER A 151 -45.67 -16.50 -4.17
C SER A 151 -45.26 -16.72 -2.71
N ASP A 152 -45.51 -15.70 -1.89
CA ASP A 152 -45.73 -15.75 -0.42
C ASP A 152 -44.53 -16.06 0.49
N GLY A 153 -44.32 -15.36 1.60
CA GLY A 153 -45.12 -14.34 2.27
C GLY A 153 -44.54 -14.08 3.68
N GLN A 154 -44.85 -12.90 4.23
CA GLN A 154 -45.21 -12.62 5.64
C GLN A 154 -44.27 -13.08 6.80
N GLN A 155 -44.09 -12.41 7.94
CA GLN A 155 -44.46 -11.13 8.56
C GLN A 155 -43.90 -11.19 10.00
N GLY A 156 -43.75 -10.04 10.68
CA GLY A 156 -43.85 -9.91 12.15
C GLY A 156 -42.53 -9.83 12.91
N HIS A 157 -42.22 -8.67 13.54
CA HIS A 157 -42.52 -8.32 14.95
C HIS A 157 -41.46 -8.86 15.93
N LEU A 158 -41.00 -8.22 17.01
CA LEU A 158 -41.13 -6.89 17.63
C LEU A 158 -40.10 -6.85 18.80
N ALA A 159 -39.61 -5.65 19.11
CA ALA A 159 -39.36 -5.07 20.44
C ALA A 159 -38.40 -5.70 21.50
N GLY A 160 -37.74 -4.78 22.24
CA GLY A 160 -37.32 -4.95 23.66
C GLY A 160 -35.80 -4.85 23.86
N SER A 161 -35.20 -3.68 24.08
CA SER A 161 -35.16 -2.92 25.35
C SER A 161 -34.65 -3.74 26.54
N SER A 162 -33.44 -3.44 27.04
CA SER A 162 -33.24 -3.08 28.46
C SER A 162 -31.78 -2.68 28.72
N ALA A 163 -31.64 -1.56 29.41
CA ALA A 163 -30.41 -1.02 29.94
C ALA A 163 -30.06 -1.59 31.33
N ARG A 164 -28.83 -1.26 31.76
CA ARG A 164 -28.28 -1.19 33.14
C ARG A 164 -27.78 -2.47 33.81
N PRO A 165 -26.94 -2.36 34.86
CA PRO A 165 -26.32 -1.15 35.45
C PRO A 165 -24.84 -0.97 35.09
#